data_AF-X0WLF6-F1
#
_entry.id   AF-X0WLF6-F1
#
_cell.length_a   1.000
_cell.length_b   1.000
_cell.length_c   1.000
_cell.angle_alpha   90.00
_cell.angle_beta   90.00
_cell.angle_gamma   90.00
#
_symmetry.space_group_name_H-M   'P 1'
#
loop_
_entity.id
_entity.type
_entity.pdbx_description
1 polymer ?
#
loop_
_entity_poly.entity_id
_entity_poly.type
_entity_poly.pdbx_seq_one_letter_code
_entity_poly.pdbx_strand_id
1 'polypeptide(L)' 'MKTNNLTTKRFVIRKSLIGTNSVITFTNNKDITFTYDHDEIYSTFQEKFESMKCFQEYKSYTNSNTVPAFARNLAEIV' A
#
# COMPACT_ATOMS: atom_id res chain seq x y z
N MET A 1 1.02 21.33 -0.23
CA MET A 1 0.46 20.16 -0.96
C MET A 1 -0.30 19.34 0.06
N LYS A 2 -1.54 18.91 -0.22
CA LYS A 2 -2.35 18.12 0.72
C LYS A 2 -1.94 16.66 0.62
N THR A 3 -1.29 16.14 1.64
CA THR A 3 -1.09 14.69 1.82
C THR A 3 -2.42 14.07 2.19
N ASN A 4 -2.88 13.09 1.43
CA ASN A 4 -4.12 12.38 1.73
C ASN A 4 -3.84 11.24 2.70
N ASN A 5 -4.10 11.48 3.98
CA ASN A 5 -3.98 10.43 4.99
C ASN A 5 -5.21 9.53 4.94
N LEU A 6 -5.01 8.25 4.66
CA LEU A 6 -6.07 7.25 4.55
C LEU A 6 -5.87 6.15 5.59
N THR A 7 -6.85 5.99 6.47
CA THR A 7 -6.89 4.84 7.39
C THR A 7 -7.63 3.68 6.74
N THR A 8 -7.00 2.51 6.68
CA THR A 8 -7.59 1.31 6.12
C THR A 8 -7.49 0.14 7.11
N LYS A 9 -8.16 -0.97 6.79
CA LYS A 9 -8.13 -2.20 7.62
C LYS A 9 -7.06 -3.21 7.17
N ARG A 10 -6.30 -2.88 6.12
CA ARG A 10 -5.35 -3.78 5.46
C ARG A 10 -4.37 -3.01 4.59
N PHE A 11 -3.24 -3.63 4.29
CA PHE A 11 -2.34 -3.14 3.26
C PHE A 11 -3.08 -3.05 1.92
N VAL A 12 -2.89 -1.96 1.18
CA VAL A 12 -3.60 -1.70 -0.06
C VAL A 12 -2.80 -0.80 -0.99
N ILE A 13 -2.67 -1.21 -2.25
CA ILE A 13 -2.19 -0.42 -3.38
C ILE A 13 -3.33 -0.37 -4.39
N ARG A 14 -3.77 0.83 -4.80
CA ARG A 14 -4.88 1.03 -5.76
C ARG A 14 -4.41 1.89 -6.91
N LYS A 15 -4.76 1.50 -8.13
CA LYS A 15 -4.44 2.27 -9.33
C LYS A 15 -5.01 3.68 -9.30
N SER A 16 -6.16 3.88 -8.63
CA SER A 16 -6.81 5.18 -8.47
C SER A 16 -6.11 6.13 -7.50
N LEU A 17 -5.21 5.63 -6.64
CA LEU A 17 -4.48 6.44 -5.66
C LEU A 17 -3.08 6.82 -6.15
N ILE A 18 -2.65 6.31 -7.31
CA ILE A 18 -1.35 6.65 -7.88
C ILE A 18 -1.29 8.14 -8.23
N GLY A 19 -0.27 8.83 -7.74
CA GLY A 19 -0.04 10.27 -7.98
C GLY A 19 -0.91 11.17 -7.11
N THR A 20 -1.56 10.61 -6.08
CA THR A 20 -2.36 11.38 -5.12
C THR A 20 -1.58 11.75 -3.86
N ASN A 21 -0.32 11.31 -3.72
CA ASN A 21 0.52 11.48 -2.53
C ASN A 21 -0.23 11.06 -1.26
N SER A 22 -0.80 9.85 -1.30
CA SER A 22 -1.58 9.30 -0.20
C SER A 22 -0.68 8.54 0.77
N VAL A 23 -0.76 8.87 2.06
CA VAL A 23 -0.14 8.09 3.13
C VAL A 23 -1.20 7.19 3.74
N ILE A 24 -0.94 5.88 3.76
CA ILE A 24 -1.90 4.89 4.21
C ILE A 24 -1.45 4.34 5.55
N THR A 25 -2.38 4.34 6.51
CA THR A 25 -2.18 3.73 7.82
C THR A 25 -3.18 2.61 8.03
N PHE A 26 -2.73 1.44 8.47
CA PHE A 26 -3.61 0.33 8.83
C PHE A 26 -3.10 -0.46 10.01
N THR A 27 -4.03 -0.96 10.81
CA THR A 27 -3.74 -1.89 11.92
C THR A 27 -4.12 -3.29 11.48
N ASN A 28 -3.23 -4.26 11.67
CA ASN A 28 -3.49 -5.66 11.34
C ASN A 28 -4.18 -6.41 12.50
N ASN A 29 -4.51 -7.68 12.29
CA ASN A 29 -5.13 -8.52 13.31
C ASN A 29 -4.22 -8.85 14.52
N LYS A 30 -2.97 -8.41 14.52
CA LYS A 30 -2.02 -8.56 15.63
C LYS A 30 -1.82 -7.25 16.40
N ASP A 31 -2.71 -6.27 16.19
CA ASP A 31 -2.64 -4.92 16.76
C ASP A 31 -1.36 -4.15 16.40
N ILE A 32 -0.71 -4.51 15.28
CA ILE A 32 0.45 -3.79 14.75
C ILE A 32 -0.07 -2.78 13.73
N THR A 33 0.24 -1.50 13.96
CA THR A 33 -0.08 -0.42 13.04
C THR A 33 1.09 -0.19 12.10
N PHE A 34 0.78 -0.10 10.80
CA PHE A 34 1.74 0.22 9.76
C PHE A 34 1.32 1.52 9.08
N THR A 35 2.30 2.37 8.78
CA THR A 35 2.13 3.54 7.92
C THR A 35 3.09 3.49 6.75
N TYR A 36 2.66 3.94 5.57
CA TYR A 36 3.49 3.96 4.36
C TYR A 36 2.99 4.97 3.34
N ASP A 37 3.89 5.43 2.48
CA ASP A 37 3.54 6.19 1.29
C ASP A 37 3.07 5.23 0.17
N HIS A 38 1.85 5.46 -0.32
CA HIS A 38 1.26 4.66 -1.39
C HIS A 38 2.05 4.75 -2.70
N ASP A 39 2.46 5.95 -3.07
CA ASP A 39 3.10 6.23 -4.35
C ASP A 39 4.54 5.76 -4.34
N GLU A 40 5.26 5.91 -3.22
CA GLU A 40 6.62 5.39 -3.06
C GLU A 40 6.68 3.86 -3.24
N ILE A 41 5.76 3.12 -2.59
CA ILE A 41 5.67 1.67 -2.74
C ILE A 41 5.30 1.30 -4.18
N TYR A 42 4.33 1.98 -4.77
CA TYR A 42 3.95 1.70 -6.15
C TYR A 42 5.11 1.94 -7.12
N SER A 43 5.80 3.08 -7.04
CA SER A 43 6.93 3.43 -7.91
C SER A 43 8.11 2.45 -7.73
N THR A 44 8.42 2.06 -6.51
CA THR A 44 9.53 1.13 -6.24
C THR A 44 9.26 -0.27 -6.79
N PHE A 45 8.00 -0.73 -6.75
CA PHE A 45 7.61 -2.06 -7.19
C PHE A 45 6.69 -2.04 -8.42
N GLN A 46 6.80 -1.01 -9.26
CA GLN A 46 5.88 -0.76 -10.36
C GLN A 46 5.83 -1.96 -11.31
N GLU A 47 6.99 -2.44 -11.78
CA GLU A 47 7.06 -3.61 -12.68
C GLU A 47 6.37 -4.84 -12.09
N LYS A 48 6.54 -5.05 -10.77
CA LYS A 48 5.93 -6.18 -10.07
C LYS A 48 4.41 -6.06 -10.03
N PHE A 49 3.87 -4.89 -9.68
CA PHE A 49 2.43 -4.66 -9.72
C PHE A 49 1.88 -4.75 -11.15
N GLU A 50 2.55 -4.15 -12.12
CA GLU A 50 2.09 -4.15 -13.50
C GLU A 50 2.15 -5.56 -14.14
N SER A 51 3.09 -6.41 -13.72
CA SER A 51 3.18 -7.82 -14.14
C SER A 51 2.10 -8.72 -13.53
N MET A 52 1.47 -8.30 -12.43
CA MET A 52 0.46 -9.10 -11.74
C MET A 52 -0.90 -8.99 -12.44
N LYS A 53 -1.41 -10.11 -12.96
CA LYS A 53 -2.75 -10.18 -13.58
C LYS A 53 -3.85 -9.63 -12.68
N CYS A 54 -3.81 -9.95 -11.38
CA CYS A 54 -4.80 -9.48 -10.42
C CYS A 54 -4.79 -7.95 -10.25
N PHE A 55 -3.62 -7.31 -10.33
CA PHE A 55 -3.53 -5.86 -10.22
C PHE A 55 -4.09 -5.18 -11.47
N GLN A 56 -3.88 -5.76 -12.66
CA GLN A 56 -4.49 -5.26 -13.89
C GLN A 56 -6.01 -5.42 -13.90
N GLU A 57 -6.51 -6.58 -13.44
CA GLU A 57 -7.94 -6.90 -13.43
C GLU A 57 -8.70 -6.10 -12.37
N TYR A 58 -8.25 -6.17 -11.11
CA TYR A 58 -8.94 -5.56 -9.97
C TYR A 58 -8.47 -4.14 -9.66
N LYS A 59 -7.48 -3.64 -10.40
CA LYS A 59 -6.90 -2.29 -10.23
C LYS A 59 -6.39 -2.05 -8.81
N SER A 60 -6.12 -3.12 -8.07
CA SER A 60 -5.73 -3.07 -6.67
C SER A 60 -5.03 -4.34 -6.23
N TYR A 61 -4.16 -4.20 -5.24
CA TYR A 61 -3.48 -5.26 -4.54
C TYR A 61 -3.68 -5.04 -3.04
N THR A 62 -4.05 -6.08 -2.28
CA THR A 62 -4.30 -5.94 -0.84
C THR A 62 -3.72 -7.11 -0.05
N ASN A 63 -3.39 -6.87 1.23
CA ASN A 63 -2.98 -7.91 2.17
C ASN A 63 -3.48 -7.60 3.58
N SER A 64 -4.31 -8.48 4.14
CA SER A 64 -4.96 -8.28 5.45
C SER A 64 -4.06 -8.61 6.64
N ASN A 65 -3.01 -9.42 6.44
CA ASN A 65 -2.21 -9.93 7.56
C ASN A 65 -1.06 -8.99 7.94
N THR A 66 -0.39 -8.43 6.94
CA THR A 66 0.82 -7.62 7.11
C THR A 66 1.19 -6.95 5.79
N VAL A 67 2.14 -6.01 5.84
CA VAL A 67 2.81 -5.48 4.66
C VAL A 67 3.55 -6.63 3.95
N PRO A 68 3.40 -6.79 2.62
CA PRO A 68 4.13 -7.80 1.85
C PRO A 68 5.63 -7.72 2.08
N ALA A 69 6.31 -8.87 2.16
CA ALA A 69 7.73 -8.93 2.51
C ALA A 69 8.63 -8.01 1.67
N PHE A 70 8.31 -7.86 0.38
CA PHE A 70 9.06 -7.00 -0.53
C PHE A 70 8.90 -5.51 -0.25
N ALA A 71 7.81 -5.08 0.38
CA ALA A 71 7.51 -3.67 0.65
C ALA A 71 7.67 -3.28 2.12
N ARG A 72 8.10 -4.21 2.99
CA ARG A 72 8.24 -3.98 4.44
C ARG A 72 9.30 -2.93 4.79
N ASN A 73 10.32 -2.78 3.96
CA ASN A 73 11.37 -1.79 4.11
C ASN A 73 10.90 -0.35 3.83
N LEU A 74 9.75 -0.18 3.17
CA LEU A 74 9.13 1.12 2.86
C LEU A 74 7.90 1.40 3.74
N ALA A 75 7.66 0.56 4.75
CA ALA A 75 6.57 0.74 5.68
C ALA A 75 7.12 0.83 7.11
N GLU A 76 6.62 1.78 7.86
CA GLU A 76 6.99 2.02 9.25
C GLU A 76 5.95 1.40 10.18
N ILE A 77 6.42 0.85 11.29
CA ILE A 77 5.55 0.38 12.37
C ILE A 77 5.35 1.56 13.33
N VAL A 78 4.08 1.84 13.65
CA VAL A 78 3.66 2.95 14.53
C VAL A 78 3.01 2.41 15.79
#